data_AF-A0A539CXH1-F1
#
_entry.id   AF-A0A539CXH1-F1
#
_cell.length_a   1.000
_cell.length_b   1.000
_cell.length_c   1.000
_cell.angle_alpha   90.00
_cell.angle_beta   90.00
_cell.angle_gamma   90.00
#
_symmetry.space_group_name_H-M   'P 1'
#
loop_
_entity.id
_entity.type
_entity.pdbx_description
1 polymer ?
#
loop_
_entity_poly.entity_id
_entity_poly.type
_entity_poly.pdbx_seq_one_letter_code
_entity_poly.pdbx_strand_id
1 'polypeptide(L)'
;MRSTGCAGFAGAMLAGASCFLWIGASYAKTNARLPARNHDGIYAVHVMTRLGSCYKVYNTKIAVTGGQVHATGHALLRASGHIGPGGRVSVTLRLLHHAAHVAGSMRGHSGSGNWVSQSLACSGKWRAARQS
;
A
#
# COMPACT_ATOMS: atom_id res chain seq x y z
N MET A 1 32.06 24.03 19.77
CA MET A 1 33.20 24.94 19.47
C MET A 1 32.62 26.22 18.88
N ARG A 2 33.22 27.35 19.25
CA ARG A 2 32.92 28.76 18.90
C ARG A 2 32.47 28.89 17.42
N SER A 3 31.65 29.85 17.02
CA SER A 3 31.90 31.27 17.23
C SER A 3 30.76 32.14 16.62
N THR A 4 30.46 33.23 17.32
CA THR A 4 30.16 34.59 16.81
C THR A 4 29.15 34.80 15.67
N GLY A 5 28.10 35.55 15.99
CA GLY A 5 27.35 36.35 15.03
C GLY A 5 28.16 37.52 14.46
N CYS A 6 27.67 38.05 13.34
CA CYS A 6 27.99 39.36 12.77
C CYS A 6 26.66 39.88 12.19
N ALA A 7 26.01 40.83 12.88
CA ALA A 7 26.17 42.26 12.67
C ALA A 7 25.64 42.69 11.31
N GLY A 8 24.48 43.34 11.32
CA GLY A 8 23.94 44.04 10.17
C GLY A 8 24.82 45.22 9.79
N PHE A 9 24.86 45.51 8.49
CA PHE A 9 25.31 46.80 7.98
C PHE A 9 24.27 47.33 7.01
N ALA A 10 23.71 48.48 7.39
CA ALA A 10 23.04 49.39 6.48
C ALA A 10 24.07 49.99 5.52
N GLY A 11 23.71 50.15 4.25
CA GLY A 11 24.56 50.81 3.26
C GLY A 11 23.89 50.85 1.90
N ALA A 12 23.15 51.92 1.64
CA ALA A 12 22.77 52.33 0.30
C ALA A 12 24.03 52.82 -0.45
N MET A 13 24.15 52.54 -1.75
CA MET A 13 24.54 53.51 -2.80
C MET A 13 24.77 52.84 -4.18
N LEU A 14 24.11 53.43 -5.18
CA LEU A 14 24.56 53.79 -6.54
C LEU A 14 24.99 52.70 -7.56
N ALA A 15 24.18 52.66 -8.64
CA ALA A 15 24.55 52.55 -10.06
C ALA A 15 25.83 51.77 -10.44
N GLY A 16 25.65 50.60 -11.05
CA GLY A 16 26.73 49.84 -11.67
C GLY A 16 26.20 48.78 -12.64
N ALA A 17 26.82 48.73 -13.82
CA ALA A 17 26.43 47.96 -14.99
C ALA A 17 26.54 46.43 -14.82
N SER A 18 25.72 45.73 -15.62
CA SER A 18 25.92 44.38 -16.15
C SER A 18 26.37 43.28 -15.18
N CYS A 19 25.43 42.43 -14.74
CA CYS A 19 25.75 41.06 -14.33
C CYS A 19 24.50 40.14 -14.39
N PHE A 20 24.63 39.08 -15.18
CA PHE A 20 23.94 37.78 -15.11
C PHE A 20 22.71 37.67 -14.19
N LEU A 21 21.52 37.58 -14.79
CA LEU A 21 20.30 37.07 -14.13
C LEU A 21 19.76 35.85 -14.90
N TRP A 22 20.49 34.73 -14.85
CA TRP A 22 19.83 33.43 -15.01
C TRP A 22 19.19 33.09 -13.67
N ILE A 23 17.90 33.37 -13.58
CA ILE A 23 17.04 32.97 -12.48
C ILE A 23 17.05 31.44 -12.44
N GLY A 24 17.88 30.87 -11.57
CA GLY A 24 17.85 29.46 -11.24
C GLY A 24 16.55 29.16 -10.50
N ALA A 25 15.51 28.78 -11.24
CA ALA A 25 14.30 28.21 -10.67
C ALA A 25 14.65 26.85 -10.06
N SER A 26 14.96 26.84 -8.76
CA SER A 26 15.10 25.62 -7.98
C SER A 26 13.71 24.99 -7.85
N TYR A 27 13.36 24.11 -8.79
CA TYR A 27 12.20 23.24 -8.67
C TYR A 27 12.47 22.27 -7.52
N ALA A 28 12.05 22.64 -6.31
CA ALA A 28 11.96 21.70 -5.20
C ALA A 28 10.95 20.61 -5.62
N LYS A 29 11.46 19.43 -5.98
CA LYS A 29 10.64 18.22 -6.15
C LYS A 29 10.05 17.89 -4.78
N THR A 30 8.84 18.37 -4.52
CA THR A 30 8.05 17.89 -3.40
C THR A 30 7.74 16.43 -3.68
N ASN A 31 8.47 15.52 -3.03
CA ASN A 31 8.05 14.13 -2.94
C ASN A 31 6.75 14.13 -2.11
N ALA A 32 5.62 14.30 -2.78
CA ALA A 32 4.32 14.03 -2.21
C ALA A 32 4.27 12.53 -1.90
N ARG A 33 4.75 12.15 -0.72
CA ARG A 33 4.45 10.85 -0.15
C ARG A 33 2.96 10.89 0.12
N LEU A 34 2.17 10.33 -0.82
CA LEU A 34 0.75 10.08 -0.59
C LEU A 34 0.64 9.50 0.82
N PRO A 35 -0.25 10.03 1.68
CA PRO A 35 -0.43 9.46 3.01
C PRO A 35 -0.65 7.97 2.80
N ALA A 36 0.22 7.15 3.43
CA ALA A 36 0.09 5.71 3.36
C ALA A 36 -1.38 5.41 3.63
N ARG A 37 -2.09 4.82 2.66
CA ARG A 37 -3.45 4.36 2.97
C ARG A 37 -3.25 3.46 4.18
N ASN A 38 -3.98 3.69 5.28
CA ASN A 38 -3.69 3.11 6.60
C ASN A 38 -3.48 1.59 6.61
N HIS A 39 -3.82 0.89 5.53
CA HIS A 39 -3.72 -0.55 5.36
C HIS A 39 -2.53 -1.03 4.52
N ASP A 40 -1.63 -0.16 4.04
CA ASP A 40 -0.43 -0.56 3.30
C ASP A 40 0.57 -1.30 4.20
N GLY A 41 1.09 -2.45 3.76
CA GLY A 41 2.02 -3.28 4.55
C GLY A 41 2.02 -4.75 4.11
N ILE A 42 2.82 -5.58 4.79
CA ILE A 42 2.86 -7.03 4.55
C ILE A 42 1.96 -7.74 5.55
N TYR A 43 1.13 -8.67 5.08
CA TYR A 43 0.18 -9.41 5.92
C TYR A 43 0.42 -10.90 5.82
N ALA A 44 0.35 -11.58 6.96
CA ALA A 44 0.09 -13.00 7.03
C ALA A 44 -1.41 -13.23 6.91
N VAL A 45 -1.81 -14.10 5.99
CA VAL A 45 -3.21 -14.43 5.71
C VAL A 45 -3.43 -15.90 6.01
N HIS A 46 -4.45 -16.17 6.82
CA HIS A 46 -4.92 -17.51 7.14
C HIS A 46 -6.30 -17.70 6.52
N VAL A 47 -6.39 -18.60 5.55
CA VAL A 47 -7.61 -18.93 4.81
C VAL A 47 -8.13 -20.27 5.31
N MET A 48 -9.43 -20.35 5.58
CA MET A 48 -10.10 -21.57 6.03
C MET A 48 -11.24 -21.89 5.09
N THR A 49 -11.25 -23.11 4.55
CA THR A 49 -12.38 -23.67 3.80
C THR A 49 -13.42 -24.19 4.77
N ARG A 50 -14.66 -23.72 4.62
CA ARG A 50 -15.83 -24.16 5.41
C ARG A 50 -16.74 -25.09 4.64
N LEU A 51 -16.89 -24.86 3.33
CA LEU A 51 -17.72 -25.67 2.43
C LEU A 51 -16.89 -26.14 1.25
N GLY A 52 -17.16 -27.37 0.79
CA GLY A 52 -16.47 -28.02 -0.33
C GLY A 52 -15.31 -28.94 0.08
N SER A 53 -14.72 -29.58 -0.94
CA SER A 53 -13.61 -30.54 -0.81
C SER A 53 -12.22 -29.91 -0.99
N CYS A 54 -12.14 -28.58 -1.15
CA CYS A 54 -10.87 -27.87 -1.22
C CYS A 54 -10.03 -28.06 0.05
N TYR A 55 -8.72 -27.83 -0.09
CA TYR A 55 -7.79 -27.86 1.03
C TYR A 55 -8.29 -27.03 2.21
N LYS A 56 -8.20 -27.59 3.42
CA LYS A 56 -8.95 -27.07 4.58
C LYS A 56 -8.42 -25.73 5.09
N VAL A 57 -7.11 -25.55 5.11
CA VAL A 57 -6.47 -24.34 5.66
C VAL A 57 -5.30 -23.94 4.79
N TYR A 58 -5.24 -22.69 4.33
CA TYR A 58 -4.12 -22.22 3.52
C TYR A 58 -3.51 -20.95 4.13
N ASN A 59 -2.20 -20.96 4.33
CA ASN A 59 -1.46 -19.83 4.88
C ASN A 59 -0.59 -19.21 3.79
N THR A 60 -0.67 -17.89 3.66
CA THR A 60 0.08 -17.15 2.65
C THR A 60 0.43 -15.75 3.13
N LYS A 61 1.24 -15.04 2.34
CA LYS A 61 1.53 -13.64 2.57
C LYS A 61 0.97 -12.80 1.43
N ILE A 62 0.55 -11.58 1.74
CA ILE A 62 0.17 -10.59 0.73
C ILE A 62 0.87 -9.27 1.03
N ALA A 63 1.13 -8.50 -0.02
CA ALA A 63 1.55 -7.12 0.09
C ALA A 63 0.39 -6.20 -0.27
N VAL A 64 0.22 -5.12 0.51
CA VAL A 64 -0.73 -4.06 0.20
C VAL A 64 0.05 -2.77 -0.06
N THR A 65 -0.10 -2.22 -1.27
CA THR A 65 0.63 -1.02 -1.70
C THR A 65 -0.34 -0.04 -2.35
N GLY A 66 -0.47 1.17 -1.81
CA GLY A 66 -1.46 2.14 -2.29
C GLY A 66 -2.90 1.62 -2.18
N GLY A 67 -3.17 0.73 -1.23
CA GLY A 67 -4.43 0.00 -1.07
C GLY A 67 -4.64 -1.17 -2.04
N GLN A 68 -3.75 -1.42 -3.01
CA GLN A 68 -3.86 -2.55 -3.95
C GLN A 68 -3.31 -3.82 -3.31
N VAL A 69 -3.99 -4.94 -3.51
CA VAL A 69 -3.58 -6.24 -2.95
C VAL A 69 -2.76 -7.02 -3.96
N HIS A 70 -1.54 -7.39 -3.58
CA HIS A 70 -0.63 -8.19 -4.37
C HIS A 70 -0.39 -9.54 -3.69
N ALA A 71 -0.62 -10.62 -4.43
CA ALA A 71 -0.31 -11.97 -3.96
C ALA A 71 1.21 -12.18 -3.93
N THR A 72 1.74 -12.61 -2.80
CA THR A 72 3.17 -12.93 -2.65
C THR A 72 3.30 -14.40 -2.28
N GLY A 73 3.95 -15.21 -3.12
CA GLY A 73 4.24 -16.62 -2.79
C GLY A 73 3.73 -17.66 -3.78
N HIS A 74 3.04 -17.28 -4.86
CA HIS A 74 2.72 -18.23 -5.93
C HIS A 74 2.76 -17.57 -7.31
N ALA A 75 3.67 -18.02 -8.18
CA ALA A 75 3.96 -17.37 -9.47
C ALA A 75 2.75 -17.29 -10.42
N LEU A 76 1.78 -18.21 -10.26
CA LEU A 76 0.57 -18.29 -11.07
C LEU A 76 -0.66 -17.66 -10.39
N LEU A 77 -0.54 -17.26 -9.13
CA LEU A 77 -1.63 -16.59 -8.43
C LEU A 77 -1.62 -15.10 -8.80
N ARG A 78 -2.78 -14.59 -9.19
CA ARG A 78 -2.98 -13.17 -9.47
C ARG A 78 -4.05 -12.66 -8.53
N ALA A 79 -3.75 -11.56 -7.84
CA ALA A 79 -4.71 -10.83 -7.04
C ALA A 79 -5.10 -9.56 -7.80
N SER A 80 -6.39 -9.24 -7.78
CA SER A 80 -6.94 -8.02 -8.37
C SER A 80 -7.97 -7.44 -7.41
N GLY A 81 -7.88 -6.15 -7.10
CA GLY A 81 -8.74 -5.49 -6.14
C GLY A 81 -7.97 -4.76 -5.05
N HIS A 82 -8.71 -4.15 -4.14
CA HIS A 82 -8.15 -3.16 -3.23
C HIS A 82 -8.83 -3.13 -1.87
N ILE A 83 -8.19 -2.41 -0.96
CA ILE A 83 -8.68 -2.02 0.35
C ILE A 83 -9.10 -0.56 0.27
N GLY A 84 -10.40 -0.32 0.40
CA GLY A 84 -10.99 1.01 0.31
C GLY A 84 -10.67 1.90 1.53
N PRO A 85 -10.99 3.21 1.47
CA PRO A 85 -10.70 4.19 2.53
C PRO A 85 -11.32 3.91 3.91
N GLY A 86 -12.28 2.98 4.02
CA GLY A 86 -12.86 2.51 5.29
C GLY A 86 -12.45 1.09 5.69
N GLY A 87 -11.36 0.57 5.11
CA GLY A 87 -10.90 -0.80 5.34
C GLY A 87 -11.69 -1.88 4.60
N ARG A 88 -12.71 -1.54 3.79
CA ARG A 88 -13.47 -2.52 3.00
C ARG A 88 -12.54 -3.25 2.04
N VAL A 89 -12.56 -4.58 2.08
CA VAL A 89 -11.75 -5.45 1.22
C VAL A 89 -12.65 -6.05 0.15
N SER A 90 -12.24 -5.91 -1.11
CA SER A 90 -12.84 -6.60 -2.25
C SER A 90 -11.73 -7.01 -3.20
N VAL A 91 -11.46 -8.31 -3.26
CA VAL A 91 -10.35 -8.88 -4.03
C VAL A 91 -10.85 -10.09 -4.81
N THR A 92 -10.42 -10.23 -6.05
CA THR A 92 -10.56 -11.44 -6.85
C THR A 92 -9.19 -12.07 -7.00
N LEU A 93 -9.08 -13.31 -6.55
CA LEU A 93 -7.92 -14.17 -6.73
C LEU A 93 -8.15 -15.07 -7.94
N ARG A 94 -7.16 -15.16 -8.83
CA ARG A 94 -7.17 -16.06 -9.98
C ARG A 94 -5.96 -16.96 -9.91
N LEU A 95 -6.20 -18.27 -10.02
CA LEU A 95 -5.16 -19.28 -10.08
C LEU A 95 -5.48 -20.21 -11.25
N LEU A 96 -4.66 -20.18 -12.29
CA LEU A 96 -4.92 -20.92 -13.53
C LEU A 96 -6.33 -20.58 -14.06
N HIS A 97 -7.21 -21.58 -14.16
CA HIS A 97 -8.59 -21.46 -14.64
C HIS A 97 -9.61 -21.23 -13.52
N HIS A 98 -9.17 -21.16 -12.26
CA HIS A 98 -10.05 -20.98 -11.10
C HIS A 98 -10.02 -19.55 -10.60
N ALA A 99 -11.18 -19.09 -10.12
CA ALA A 99 -11.33 -17.78 -9.52
C ALA A 99 -11.97 -17.90 -8.12
N ALA A 100 -11.55 -17.03 -7.22
CA ALA A 100 -12.14 -16.86 -5.90
C ALA A 100 -12.37 -15.38 -5.61
N HIS A 101 -13.55 -15.05 -5.12
CA HIS A 101 -13.90 -13.72 -4.64
C HIS A 101 -13.70 -13.66 -3.14
N VAL A 102 -13.03 -12.62 -2.66
CA VAL A 102 -12.66 -12.38 -1.28
C VAL A 102 -13.24 -11.04 -0.87
N ALA A 103 -14.03 -11.04 0.19
CA ALA A 103 -14.66 -9.85 0.73
C ALA A 103 -14.47 -9.77 2.25
N GLY A 104 -14.40 -8.57 2.80
CA GLY A 104 -14.33 -8.35 4.24
C GLY A 104 -13.93 -6.94 4.62
N SER A 105 -13.27 -6.80 5.76
CA SER A 105 -12.80 -5.51 6.24
C SER A 105 -11.48 -5.61 7.02
N MET A 106 -10.66 -4.58 6.89
CA MET A 106 -9.50 -4.30 7.71
C MET A 106 -9.87 -3.34 8.85
N ARG A 107 -9.35 -3.59 10.05
CA ARG A 107 -9.38 -2.70 11.21
C ARG A 107 -7.97 -2.62 11.79
N GLY A 108 -7.37 -1.43 11.70
CA GLY A 108 -5.95 -1.23 12.02
C GLY A 108 -5.06 -2.16 11.21
N HIS A 109 -4.29 -2.99 11.94
CA HIS A 109 -3.32 -3.95 11.38
C HIS A 109 -3.89 -5.36 11.15
N SER A 110 -5.19 -5.55 11.28
CA SER A 110 -5.82 -6.87 11.12
C SER A 110 -7.03 -6.81 10.20
N GLY A 111 -7.44 -7.95 9.66
CA GLY A 111 -8.64 -8.04 8.84
C GLY A 111 -9.25 -9.42 8.86
N SER A 112 -10.50 -9.50 8.44
CA SER A 112 -11.18 -10.78 8.27
C SER A 112 -12.37 -10.65 7.32
N GLY A 113 -12.85 -11.80 6.87
CA GLY A 113 -14.04 -11.87 6.05
C GLY A 113 -14.31 -13.25 5.48
N ASN A 114 -14.96 -13.27 4.33
CA ASN A 114 -15.36 -14.47 3.61
C ASN A 114 -14.68 -14.56 2.25
N TRP A 115 -14.60 -15.78 1.74
CA TRP A 115 -14.24 -16.01 0.35
C TRP A 115 -15.14 -17.08 -0.27
N VAL A 116 -15.29 -17.03 -1.59
CA VAL A 116 -16.05 -18.01 -2.37
C VAL A 116 -15.35 -18.25 -3.71
N SER A 117 -15.26 -19.51 -4.11
CA SER A 117 -14.83 -19.92 -5.45
C SER A 117 -15.96 -20.72 -6.08
N GLN A 118 -16.65 -20.11 -7.04
CA GLN A 118 -17.72 -20.78 -7.79
C GLN A 118 -17.15 -21.92 -8.64
N SER A 119 -15.99 -21.71 -9.27
CA SER A 119 -15.32 -22.71 -10.11
C SER A 119 -14.92 -23.98 -9.36
N LEU A 120 -14.72 -23.90 -8.05
CA LEU A 120 -14.33 -25.03 -7.21
C LEU A 120 -15.46 -25.47 -6.26
N ALA A 121 -16.63 -24.80 -6.30
CA ALA A 121 -17.72 -24.99 -5.35
C ALA A 121 -17.26 -24.95 -3.87
N CYS A 122 -16.30 -24.09 -3.55
CA CYS A 122 -15.73 -23.96 -2.21
C CYS A 122 -15.94 -22.57 -1.64
N SER A 123 -16.10 -22.48 -0.33
CA SER A 123 -16.17 -21.19 0.36
C SER A 123 -15.68 -21.28 1.78
N GLY A 124 -15.41 -20.14 2.39
CA GLY A 124 -15.03 -20.11 3.79
C GLY A 124 -14.67 -18.74 4.31
N LYS A 125 -13.75 -18.73 5.28
CA LYS A 125 -13.34 -17.54 6.04
C LYS A 125 -11.89 -17.24 5.77
N TRP A 126 -11.50 -15.98 5.98
CA TRP A 126 -10.11 -15.58 6.01
C TRP A 126 -9.85 -14.63 7.17
N ARG A 127 -8.61 -14.60 7.62
CA ARG A 127 -8.07 -13.63 8.58
C ARG A 127 -6.73 -13.13 8.09
N ALA A 128 -6.42 -11.88 8.35
CA ALA A 128 -5.14 -11.26 8.03
C ALA A 128 -4.60 -10.51 9.24
N ALA A 129 -3.29 -10.57 9.44
CA ALA A 129 -2.56 -9.81 10.44
C ALA A 129 -1.30 -9.23 9.82
N ARG A 130 -1.05 -7.93 10.02
CA ARG A 130 0.13 -7.26 9.50
C ARG A 130 1.36 -7.78 10.24
N GLN A 131 2.44 -8.02 9.48
CA GLN A 131 3.74 -8.40 10.03
C GLN A 131 4.69 -7.22 10.14
N SER A 132 4.57 -6.23 9.25
CA SER A 132 5.38 -5.00 9.20
C SER A 132 4.67 -3.92 8.38
#